data_AF-A0A0D7VYI4-F1
#
_entry.id   AF-A0A0D7VYI4-F1
#
_cell.length_a   1.000
_cell.length_b   1.000
_cell.length_c   1.000
_cell.angle_alpha   90.00
_cell.angle_beta   90.00
_cell.angle_gamma   90.00
#
_symmetry.space_group_name_H-M   'P 1'
#
loop_
_entity.id
_entity.type
_entity.pdbx_description
1 polymer ?
#
loop_
_entity_poly.entity_id
_entity_poly.type
_entity_poly.pdbx_seq_one_letter_code
_entity_poly.pdbx_strand_id
1 'polypeptide(L)'
;MKKNIIYTVLVFTILIFVSCENEDSVTTTQIDTSTPILNETDVWLRENFVSPYNIEILYKWNINNTDISRYLHPPYEASVKPAAIALQKAWIEPYTILGGENFIKEIAPRQFVFAGSFNFNPNSPTITLGVAEAGTRITLFNVDYLDFTDINSIIQPLKTVHHEYGHILNQNVPLDPAYGQINPENYTAQWFNRSDAFARELGYITAYGSSSEGEDFVEMVSEMLTHSKDEFDAIVESIQDEEAKAQIRLKESMVAEYYLTHFDIDIYELQELTYAAIQELVN
;
A
#
# COMPACT_ATOMS: atom_id res chain seq x y z
N MET A 1 -50.81 7.11 -63.88
CA MET A 1 -49.82 6.30 -64.65
C MET A 1 -48.44 6.89 -64.44
N LYS A 2 -47.44 6.03 -64.26
CA LYS A 2 -45.97 6.24 -64.33
C LYS A 2 -45.59 7.41 -65.29
N LYS A 3 -44.57 8.25 -65.09
CA LYS A 3 -43.16 7.90 -64.83
C LYS A 3 -42.33 9.20 -64.66
N ASN A 4 -41.27 9.08 -63.86
CA ASN A 4 -40.15 9.97 -63.54
C ASN A 4 -39.58 10.87 -64.66
N ILE A 5 -38.92 11.98 -64.28
CA ILE A 5 -37.61 12.50 -64.73
C ILE A 5 -37.34 13.83 -63.95
N ILE A 6 -36.55 13.79 -62.88
CA ILE A 6 -35.20 14.39 -62.77
C ILE A 6 -35.11 15.81 -63.36
N TYR A 7 -35.08 16.82 -62.47
CA TYR A 7 -34.47 18.12 -62.74
C TYR A 7 -33.66 18.58 -61.54
N THR A 8 -32.35 18.53 -61.73
CA THR A 8 -31.29 19.17 -60.97
C THR A 8 -31.56 20.67 -60.82
N VAL A 9 -31.66 21.17 -59.58
CA VAL A 9 -31.47 22.59 -59.27
C VAL A 9 -30.34 22.70 -58.26
N LEU A 10 -29.22 23.12 -58.84
CA LEU A 10 -27.99 23.59 -58.23
C LEU A 10 -28.30 24.79 -57.31
N VAL A 11 -28.19 24.63 -55.99
CA VAL A 11 -28.05 25.75 -55.06
C VAL A 11 -26.82 25.53 -54.19
N PHE A 12 -25.83 26.35 -54.52
CA PHE A 12 -24.66 26.76 -53.76
C PHE A 12 -24.88 26.68 -52.24
N THR A 13 -24.25 25.72 -51.58
CA THR A 13 -23.90 25.85 -50.16
C THR A 13 -22.39 25.79 -50.09
N ILE A 14 -21.80 26.96 -49.86
CA ILE A 14 -20.38 27.14 -49.61
C ILE A 14 -20.06 26.37 -48.32
N LEU A 15 -19.45 25.20 -48.46
CA LEU A 15 -18.77 24.51 -47.37
C LEU A 15 -17.44 25.22 -47.20
N ILE A 16 -17.39 26.13 -46.23
CA ILE A 16 -16.15 26.66 -45.70
C ILE A 16 -15.48 25.50 -44.98
N PHE A 17 -14.55 24.81 -45.65
CA PHE A 17 -13.57 23.99 -44.97
C PHE A 17 -12.64 24.95 -44.23
N VAL A 18 -13.01 25.31 -43.01
CA VAL A 18 -12.04 25.78 -42.03
C VAL A 18 -11.17 24.57 -41.73
N SER A 19 -10.07 24.44 -42.47
CA SER A 19 -8.94 23.67 -41.99
C SER A 19 -8.57 24.28 -40.65
N CYS A 20 -8.72 23.52 -39.57
CA CYS A 20 -8.08 23.88 -38.33
C CYS A 20 -6.58 23.90 -38.63
N GLU A 21 -6.03 25.12 -38.66
CA GLU A 21 -4.61 25.37 -38.75
C GLU A 21 -4.00 24.67 -37.53
N ASN A 22 -3.17 23.67 -37.81
CA ASN A 22 -2.41 22.83 -36.88
C ASN A 22 -2.65 23.16 -35.41
N GLU A 23 -3.47 22.36 -34.73
CA GLU A 23 -3.32 22.24 -33.28
C GLU A 23 -1.84 21.97 -33.04
N ASP A 24 -1.23 22.85 -32.24
CA ASP A 24 0.16 22.76 -31.84
C ASP A 24 0.50 21.29 -31.59
N SER A 25 1.32 20.70 -32.47
CA SER A 25 1.81 19.36 -32.28
C SER A 25 2.37 19.30 -30.87
N VAL A 26 1.85 18.42 -30.02
CA VAL A 26 2.30 18.23 -28.63
C VAL A 26 3.82 18.30 -28.63
N THR A 27 4.34 19.44 -28.19
CA THR A 27 5.71 19.84 -28.46
C THR A 27 6.60 18.97 -27.59
N THR A 28 7.49 18.21 -28.22
CA THR A 28 8.59 17.42 -27.61
C THR A 28 8.21 16.62 -26.37
N THR A 29 8.13 15.30 -26.49
CA THR A 29 8.02 14.37 -25.37
C THR A 29 8.98 14.79 -24.23
N GLN A 30 8.44 15.15 -23.06
CA GLN A 30 9.23 15.48 -21.86
C GLN A 30 9.86 14.24 -21.20
N ILE A 31 9.72 13.07 -21.83
CA ILE A 31 10.35 11.83 -21.39
C ILE A 31 11.81 11.92 -21.80
N ASP A 32 12.67 12.15 -20.82
CA ASP A 32 14.11 11.97 -20.97
C ASP A 32 14.38 10.48 -21.24
N THR A 33 14.94 10.19 -22.41
CA THR A 33 15.33 8.83 -22.84
C THR A 33 16.82 8.57 -22.69
N SER A 34 17.56 9.54 -22.14
CA SER A 34 18.98 9.36 -21.86
C SER A 34 19.19 8.26 -20.82
N THR A 35 20.32 7.54 -20.94
CA THR A 35 20.69 6.58 -19.91
C THR A 35 21.02 7.34 -18.64
N PRO A 36 20.30 7.12 -17.52
CA PRO A 36 20.55 7.87 -16.31
C PRO A 36 21.94 7.57 -15.76
N ILE A 37 22.66 8.61 -15.35
CA ILE A 37 23.90 8.46 -14.60
C ILE A 37 23.54 7.95 -13.21
N LEU A 38 24.01 6.75 -12.88
CA LEU A 38 23.73 6.10 -11.61
C LEU A 38 24.77 6.50 -10.56
N ASN A 39 24.29 6.88 -9.39
CA ASN A 39 25.13 7.05 -8.21
C ASN A 39 25.19 5.73 -7.40
N GLU A 40 25.96 5.74 -6.30
CA GLU A 40 26.14 4.56 -5.45
C GLU A 40 24.84 4.07 -4.81
N THR A 41 23.88 4.96 -4.55
CA THR A 41 22.56 4.59 -4.01
C THR A 41 21.71 3.91 -5.07
N ASP A 42 21.68 4.42 -6.31
CA ASP A 42 20.95 3.81 -7.42
C ASP A 42 21.46 2.38 -7.69
N VAL A 43 22.78 2.19 -7.73
CA VAL A 43 23.40 0.87 -7.96
C VAL A 43 23.02 -0.08 -6.83
N TRP A 44 23.17 0.35 -5.58
CA TRP A 44 22.83 -0.46 -4.42
C TRP A 44 21.36 -0.87 -4.39
N LEU A 45 20.43 0.04 -4.70
CA LEU A 45 18.99 -0.27 -4.76
C LEU A 45 18.69 -1.28 -5.89
N ARG A 46 19.34 -1.16 -7.05
CA ARG A 46 19.16 -2.13 -8.14
C ARG A 46 19.67 -3.52 -7.78
N GLU A 47 20.80 -3.60 -7.08
CA GLU A 47 21.39 -4.87 -6.64
C GLU A 47 20.57 -5.53 -5.53
N ASN A 48 19.98 -4.75 -4.62
CA ASN A 48 19.31 -5.27 -3.42
C ASN A 48 17.77 -5.38 -3.54
N PHE A 49 17.15 -4.70 -4.51
CA PHE A 49 15.68 -4.71 -4.69
C PHE A 49 15.26 -5.13 -6.10
N VAL A 50 15.79 -4.47 -7.14
CA VAL A 50 15.35 -4.74 -8.51
C VAL A 50 15.77 -6.15 -8.95
N SER A 51 17.05 -6.48 -8.78
CA SER A 51 17.60 -7.77 -9.23
C SER A 51 17.00 -8.98 -8.50
N PRO A 52 16.91 -9.00 -7.15
CA PRO A 52 16.34 -10.15 -6.44
C PRO A 52 14.81 -10.20 -6.50
N TYR A 53 14.12 -9.06 -6.36
CA TYR A 53 12.67 -9.04 -6.07
C TYR A 53 11.82 -8.40 -7.17
N ASN A 54 12.42 -7.82 -8.21
CA ASN A 54 11.72 -7.03 -9.22
C ASN A 54 10.91 -5.87 -8.58
N ILE A 55 11.53 -5.20 -7.59
CA ILE A 55 10.99 -4.05 -6.88
C ILE A 55 11.87 -2.84 -7.17
N GLU A 56 11.29 -1.77 -7.70
CA GLU A 56 11.98 -0.51 -7.94
C GLU A 56 11.68 0.49 -6.81
N ILE A 57 12.72 1.02 -6.17
CA ILE A 57 12.59 2.11 -5.19
C ILE A 57 12.89 3.45 -5.86
N LEU A 58 11.86 4.27 -6.00
CA LEU A 58 11.90 5.60 -6.58
C LEU A 58 12.03 6.65 -5.47
N TYR A 59 13.21 7.25 -5.35
CA TYR A 59 13.48 8.32 -4.38
C TYR A 59 13.84 9.66 -5.05
N LYS A 60 14.18 9.64 -6.33
CA LYS A 60 14.42 10.85 -7.12
C LYS A 60 13.08 11.42 -7.58
N TRP A 61 12.92 12.73 -7.40
CA TRP A 61 11.67 13.41 -7.71
C TRP A 61 11.30 13.28 -9.18
N ASN A 62 10.05 12.87 -9.44
CA ASN A 62 9.42 12.95 -10.73
C ASN A 62 8.00 13.45 -10.49
N ILE A 63 7.63 14.55 -11.14
CA ILE A 63 6.31 15.19 -10.96
C ILE A 63 5.14 14.25 -11.29
N ASN A 64 5.38 13.20 -12.09
CA ASN A 64 4.39 12.18 -12.43
C ASN A 64 4.18 11.13 -11.32
N ASN A 65 5.05 11.09 -10.30
CA ASN A 65 4.99 10.11 -9.22
C ASN A 65 4.44 10.71 -7.92
N THR A 66 3.97 11.96 -7.94
CA THR A 66 3.65 12.74 -6.73
C THR A 66 2.36 13.53 -6.92
N ASP A 67 1.48 13.50 -5.93
CA ASP A 67 0.25 14.29 -5.93
C ASP A 67 0.59 15.79 -5.86
N ILE A 68 0.27 16.51 -6.94
CA ILE A 68 0.55 17.95 -7.13
C ILE A 68 -0.15 18.81 -6.05
N SER A 69 -1.19 18.29 -5.39
CA SER A 69 -1.90 19.00 -4.32
C SER A 69 -1.16 19.04 -2.98
N ARG A 70 0.01 18.39 -2.87
CA ARG A 70 0.73 18.18 -1.61
C ARG A 70 2.15 18.77 -1.66
N TYR A 71 2.61 19.35 -0.55
CA TYR A 71 3.95 19.96 -0.42
C TYR A 71 5.01 18.90 -0.16
N LEU A 72 5.19 18.01 -1.13
CA LEU A 72 6.10 16.88 -1.02
C LEU A 72 7.49 17.22 -1.57
N HIS A 73 8.54 16.68 -0.96
CA HIS A 73 9.92 16.76 -1.47
C HIS A 73 10.59 15.38 -1.51
N PRO A 74 11.58 15.16 -2.41
CA PRO A 74 12.36 13.93 -2.39
C PRO A 74 13.11 13.81 -1.05
N PRO A 75 13.35 12.59 -0.55
CA PRO A 75 14.16 12.37 0.64
C PRO A 75 15.62 12.75 0.42
N TYR A 76 16.34 13.03 1.50
CA TYR A 76 17.79 13.06 1.49
C TYR A 76 18.34 11.68 1.10
N GLU A 77 19.36 11.63 0.27
CA GLU A 77 19.98 10.37 -0.16
C GLU A 77 20.47 9.52 1.02
N ALA A 78 20.92 10.18 2.09
CA ALA A 78 21.35 9.51 3.33
C ALA A 78 20.21 8.77 4.05
N SER A 79 18.95 9.18 3.86
CA SER A 79 17.76 8.55 4.46
C SER A 79 17.25 7.36 3.65
N VAL A 80 17.59 7.29 2.36
CA VAL A 80 17.06 6.29 1.43
C VAL A 80 17.53 4.88 1.78
N LYS A 81 18.85 4.68 1.95
CA LYS A 81 19.40 3.35 2.26
C LYS A 81 18.88 2.81 3.60
N PRO A 82 18.89 3.57 4.71
CA PRO A 82 18.31 3.11 5.97
C PRO A 82 16.84 2.67 5.86
N ALA A 83 16.00 3.48 5.21
CA ALA A 83 14.59 3.13 5.02
C ALA A 83 14.41 1.89 4.14
N ALA A 84 15.19 1.76 3.07
CA ALA A 84 15.18 0.58 2.22
C ALA A 84 15.62 -0.67 3.01
N ILE A 85 16.69 -0.58 3.81
CA ILE A 85 17.15 -1.68 4.67
C ILE A 85 16.05 -2.09 5.65
N ALA A 86 15.32 -1.14 6.25
CA ALA A 86 14.19 -1.44 7.12
C ALA A 86 13.11 -2.26 6.40
N LEU A 87 12.74 -1.88 5.18
CA LEU A 87 11.80 -2.65 4.35
C LEU A 87 12.32 -4.05 4.02
N GLN A 88 13.61 -4.16 3.67
CA GLN A 88 14.20 -5.44 3.36
C GLN A 88 14.18 -6.37 4.58
N LYS A 89 14.60 -5.87 5.73
CA LYS A 89 14.76 -6.64 6.98
C LYS A 89 13.43 -7.03 7.60
N ALA A 90 12.51 -6.08 7.74
CA ALA A 90 11.27 -6.31 8.48
C ALA A 90 10.10 -6.78 7.60
N TRP A 91 10.16 -6.60 6.28
CA TRP A 91 9.09 -7.07 5.39
C TRP A 91 9.57 -8.14 4.41
N ILE A 92 10.61 -7.91 3.62
CA ILE A 92 10.98 -8.86 2.55
C ILE A 92 11.56 -10.17 3.11
N GLU A 93 12.53 -10.08 4.01
CA GLU A 93 13.27 -11.25 4.51
C GLU A 93 12.38 -12.27 5.24
N PRO A 94 11.49 -11.88 6.20
CA PRO A 94 10.62 -12.83 6.90
C PRO A 94 9.72 -13.63 5.95
N TYR A 95 9.08 -12.94 5.00
CA TYR A 95 8.26 -13.59 3.98
C TYR A 95 9.07 -14.48 3.04
N THR A 96 10.31 -14.09 2.72
CA THR A 96 11.21 -14.89 1.87
C THR A 96 11.67 -16.17 2.57
N ILE A 97 11.92 -16.10 3.89
CA ILE A 97 12.32 -17.25 4.71
C ILE A 97 11.21 -18.31 4.72
N LEU A 98 9.95 -17.90 4.87
CA LEU A 98 8.82 -18.81 5.01
C LEU A 98 8.17 -19.19 3.67
N GLY A 99 7.91 -18.21 2.80
CA GLY A 99 7.28 -18.44 1.49
C GLY A 99 8.25 -18.83 0.38
N GLY A 100 9.57 -18.77 0.63
CA GLY A 100 10.62 -19.06 -0.34
C GLY A 100 11.01 -17.89 -1.25
N GLU A 101 12.11 -18.05 -1.99
CA GLU A 101 12.77 -16.99 -2.77
C GLU A 101 11.87 -16.29 -3.81
N ASN A 102 10.85 -16.98 -4.32
CA ASN A 102 9.95 -16.43 -5.33
C ASN A 102 8.72 -15.71 -4.75
N PHE A 103 8.41 -15.89 -3.47
CA PHE A 103 7.16 -15.37 -2.88
C PHE A 103 7.02 -13.85 -3.03
N ILE A 104 8.02 -13.11 -2.53
CA ILE A 104 8.08 -11.66 -2.68
C ILE A 104 8.19 -11.27 -4.16
N LYS A 105 9.05 -11.96 -4.93
CA LYS A 105 9.29 -11.63 -6.34
C LYS A 105 8.02 -11.69 -7.20
N GLU A 106 7.13 -12.63 -6.92
CA GLU A 106 5.92 -12.85 -7.70
C GLU A 106 4.78 -11.93 -7.27
N ILE A 107 4.61 -11.70 -5.96
CA ILE A 107 3.40 -11.07 -5.41
C ILE A 107 3.64 -9.64 -4.89
N ALA A 108 4.88 -9.17 -4.71
CA ALA A 108 5.15 -7.82 -4.21
C ALA A 108 4.69 -6.70 -5.16
N PRO A 109 4.44 -5.48 -4.62
CA PRO A 109 4.33 -4.29 -5.45
C PRO A 109 5.60 -4.10 -6.28
N ARG A 110 5.44 -3.58 -7.50
CA ARG A 110 6.57 -3.36 -8.43
C ARG A 110 7.34 -2.10 -8.11
N GLN A 111 6.73 -1.16 -7.38
CA GLN A 111 7.36 0.10 -7.07
C GLN A 111 7.13 0.53 -5.62
N PHE A 112 8.17 1.07 -5.01
CA PHE A 112 8.06 1.93 -3.84
C PHE A 112 8.42 3.37 -4.24
N VAL A 113 7.68 4.35 -3.74
CA VAL A 113 8.04 5.76 -3.87
C VAL A 113 8.40 6.29 -2.48
N PHE A 114 9.60 6.84 -2.33
CA PHE A 114 10.02 7.46 -1.08
C PHE A 114 9.88 8.98 -1.17
N ALA A 115 9.19 9.56 -0.20
CA ALA A 115 9.07 11.00 0.00
C ALA A 115 9.65 11.39 1.35
N GLY A 116 10.48 12.44 1.37
CA GLY A 116 11.15 12.91 2.59
C GLY A 116 10.21 13.60 3.57
N SER A 117 9.20 14.28 3.03
CA SER A 117 8.28 15.15 3.76
C SER A 117 7.06 14.45 4.35
N PHE A 118 6.45 15.13 5.32
CA PHE A 118 5.08 14.92 5.79
C PHE A 118 4.02 15.13 4.72
N ASN A 119 3.17 14.11 4.62
CA ASN A 119 2.06 14.08 3.72
C ASN A 119 0.77 14.50 4.44
N PHE A 120 0.66 15.80 4.72
CA PHE A 120 -0.52 16.36 5.36
C PHE A 120 -1.74 16.23 4.45
N ASN A 121 -2.82 15.70 4.99
CA ASN A 121 -4.08 15.61 4.26
C ASN A 121 -4.69 17.01 4.10
N PRO A 122 -5.14 17.39 2.88
CA PRO A 122 -5.74 18.70 2.67
C PRO A 122 -6.89 18.96 3.65
N ASN A 123 -6.85 20.10 4.34
CA ASN A 123 -7.85 20.50 5.34
C ASN A 123 -7.95 19.59 6.59
N SER A 124 -6.93 18.79 6.90
CA SER A 124 -6.88 17.94 8.08
C SER A 124 -5.51 18.03 8.77
N PRO A 125 -5.43 17.97 10.12
CA PRO A 125 -4.15 17.85 10.83
C PRO A 125 -3.54 16.44 10.75
N THR A 126 -4.19 15.52 10.05
CA THR A 126 -3.72 14.14 9.88
C THR A 126 -2.67 14.04 8.78
N ILE A 127 -1.76 13.09 8.94
CA ILE A 127 -0.75 12.73 7.96
C ILE A 127 -1.06 11.33 7.40
N THR A 128 -0.83 11.13 6.12
CA THR A 128 -0.92 9.81 5.49
C THR A 128 0.49 9.25 5.33
N LEU A 129 0.79 8.12 5.98
CA LEU A 129 2.15 7.55 6.02
C LEU A 129 2.49 6.71 4.78
N GLY A 130 1.47 6.22 4.07
CA GLY A 130 1.62 5.68 2.73
C GLY A 130 0.32 5.59 1.94
N VAL A 131 0.46 5.34 0.63
CA VAL A 131 -0.67 5.16 -0.31
C VAL A 131 -0.30 4.06 -1.29
N ALA A 132 -1.22 3.13 -1.56
CA ALA A 132 -1.06 2.16 -2.62
C ALA A 132 -1.91 2.47 -3.87
N GLU A 133 -1.31 2.34 -5.06
CA GLU A 133 -2.01 2.43 -6.34
C GLU A 133 -2.21 1.03 -6.93
N ALA A 134 -3.43 0.47 -6.75
CA ALA A 134 -3.89 -0.78 -7.36
C ALA A 134 -2.90 -1.97 -7.19
N GLY A 135 -2.26 -2.07 -6.03
CA GLY A 135 -1.29 -3.13 -5.71
C GLY A 135 0.05 -3.04 -6.47
N THR A 136 0.23 -2.04 -7.33
CA THR A 136 1.44 -1.91 -8.16
C THR A 136 2.52 -1.04 -7.52
N ARG A 137 2.12 -0.08 -6.68
CA ARG A 137 3.01 0.91 -6.09
C ARG A 137 2.60 1.24 -4.67
N ILE A 138 3.56 1.32 -3.75
CA ILE A 138 3.37 1.86 -2.39
C ILE A 138 4.22 3.12 -2.23
N THR A 139 3.64 4.22 -1.76
CA THR A 139 4.40 5.42 -1.38
C THR A 139 4.66 5.42 0.11
N LEU A 140 5.88 5.68 0.55
CA LEU A 140 6.24 5.91 1.95
C LEU A 140 6.63 7.37 2.13
N PHE A 141 5.97 8.04 3.08
CA PHE A 141 6.24 9.43 3.44
C PHE A 141 7.13 9.49 4.69
N ASN A 142 7.62 10.69 5.01
CA ASN A 142 8.44 10.95 6.21
C ASN A 142 9.77 10.21 6.26
N VAL A 143 10.32 9.78 5.12
CA VAL A 143 11.53 8.98 5.10
C VAL A 143 12.72 9.70 5.75
N ASP A 144 12.77 11.04 5.69
CA ASP A 144 13.82 11.83 6.33
C ASP A 144 13.67 11.96 7.86
N TYR A 145 12.53 11.55 8.40
CA TYR A 145 12.17 11.69 9.81
C TYR A 145 12.06 10.35 10.53
N LEU A 146 12.46 9.25 9.88
CA LEU A 146 12.56 7.95 10.54
C LEU A 146 13.63 8.00 11.63
N ASP A 147 13.22 7.70 12.85
CA ASP A 147 14.07 7.68 14.03
C ASP A 147 14.32 6.23 14.44
N PHE A 148 15.51 5.72 14.10
CA PHE A 148 15.95 4.37 14.42
C PHE A 148 16.37 4.21 15.90
N THR A 149 16.03 5.17 16.77
CA THR A 149 16.10 5.02 18.23
C THR A 149 14.71 4.92 18.88
N ASP A 150 13.65 5.17 18.11
CA ASP A 150 12.25 5.00 18.53
C ASP A 150 11.57 3.94 17.65
N ILE A 151 11.29 2.80 18.26
CA ILE A 151 10.63 1.69 17.56
C ILE A 151 9.29 2.09 16.92
N ASN A 152 8.55 3.04 17.51
CA ASN A 152 7.27 3.48 16.95
C ASN A 152 7.46 4.23 15.63
N SER A 153 8.59 4.93 15.47
CA SER A 153 8.95 5.62 14.22
C SER A 153 9.14 4.63 13.06
N ILE A 154 9.55 3.40 13.37
CA ILE A 154 9.80 2.32 12.40
C ILE A 154 8.57 1.43 12.20
N ILE A 155 7.84 1.12 13.27
CA ILE A 155 6.63 0.28 13.24
C ILE A 155 5.56 0.89 12.34
N GLN A 156 5.30 2.20 12.43
CA GLN A 156 4.20 2.84 11.70
C GLN A 156 4.28 2.71 10.17
N PRO A 157 5.41 3.03 9.50
CA PRO A 157 5.54 2.80 8.06
C PRO A 157 5.50 1.30 7.71
N LEU A 158 6.06 0.42 8.54
CA LEU A 158 5.98 -1.03 8.31
C LEU A 158 4.55 -1.56 8.43
N LYS A 159 3.76 -1.07 9.38
CA LYS A 159 2.33 -1.39 9.50
C LYS A 159 1.60 -1.08 8.20
N THR A 160 1.89 0.08 7.59
CA THR A 160 1.33 0.44 6.29
C THR A 160 1.77 -0.53 5.19
N VAL A 161 3.05 -0.94 5.17
CA VAL A 161 3.53 -1.92 4.19
C VAL A 161 2.84 -3.28 4.35
N HIS A 162 2.70 -3.80 5.58
CA HIS A 162 2.00 -5.06 5.82
C HIS A 162 0.51 -4.97 5.48
N HIS A 163 -0.14 -3.84 5.80
CA HIS A 163 -1.53 -3.58 5.43
C HIS A 163 -1.73 -3.64 3.90
N GLU A 164 -0.94 -2.86 3.15
CA GLU A 164 -1.05 -2.81 1.70
C GLU A 164 -0.63 -4.12 1.03
N TYR A 165 0.35 -4.82 1.59
CA TYR A 165 0.73 -6.14 1.10
C TYR A 165 -0.37 -7.17 1.34
N GLY A 166 -1.08 -7.09 2.49
CA GLY A 166 -2.28 -7.87 2.75
C GLY A 166 -3.35 -7.68 1.67
N HIS A 167 -3.59 -6.43 1.24
CA HIS A 167 -4.50 -6.15 0.12
C HIS A 167 -4.03 -6.82 -1.17
N ILE A 168 -2.73 -6.77 -1.48
CA ILE A 168 -2.17 -7.42 -2.68
C ILE A 168 -2.32 -8.95 -2.61
N LEU A 169 -2.10 -9.55 -1.44
CA LEU A 169 -2.34 -10.98 -1.24
C LEU A 169 -3.82 -11.31 -1.50
N ASN A 170 -4.75 -10.53 -0.95
CA ASN A 170 -6.19 -10.73 -1.13
C ASN A 170 -6.66 -10.51 -2.58
N GLN A 171 -5.99 -9.65 -3.36
CA GLN A 171 -6.25 -9.48 -4.79
C GLN A 171 -5.80 -10.70 -5.61
N ASN A 172 -4.73 -11.38 -5.19
CA ASN A 172 -4.22 -12.59 -5.85
C ASN A 172 -5.01 -13.83 -5.43
N VAL A 173 -5.34 -13.94 -4.14
CA VAL A 173 -6.13 -15.02 -3.56
C VAL A 173 -7.27 -14.41 -2.73
N PRO A 174 -8.50 -14.38 -3.26
CA PRO A 174 -9.62 -13.75 -2.57
C PRO A 174 -9.91 -14.35 -1.19
N LEU A 175 -10.33 -13.50 -0.26
CA LEU A 175 -10.80 -13.90 1.07
C LEU A 175 -12.07 -14.74 0.99
N ASP A 176 -12.27 -15.63 1.97
CA ASP A 176 -13.56 -16.26 2.19
C ASP A 176 -14.58 -15.19 2.60
N PRO A 177 -15.71 -15.03 1.88
CA PRO A 177 -16.77 -14.09 2.25
C PRO A 177 -17.31 -14.30 3.67
N ALA A 178 -17.15 -15.50 4.27
CA ALA A 178 -17.50 -15.78 5.65
C ALA A 178 -16.79 -14.85 6.65
N TYR A 179 -15.58 -14.36 6.34
CA TYR A 179 -14.85 -13.43 7.21
C TYR A 179 -15.66 -12.14 7.46
N GLY A 180 -16.20 -11.55 6.40
CA GLY A 180 -17.04 -10.34 6.48
C GLY A 180 -18.40 -10.57 7.14
N GLN A 181 -18.78 -11.83 7.42
CA GLN A 181 -20.04 -12.18 8.07
C GLN A 181 -19.93 -12.41 9.58
N ILE A 182 -18.74 -12.27 10.18
CA ILE A 182 -18.54 -12.46 11.63
C ILE A 182 -19.32 -11.42 12.45
N ASN A 183 -19.23 -10.14 12.07
CA ASN A 183 -19.90 -9.01 12.73
C ASN A 183 -20.25 -7.88 11.74
N PRO A 184 -21.00 -8.16 10.65
CA PRO A 184 -21.21 -7.22 9.54
C PRO A 184 -21.97 -5.94 9.91
N GLU A 185 -22.80 -5.99 10.96
CA GLU A 185 -23.66 -4.89 11.38
C GLU A 185 -22.89 -3.67 11.91
N ASN A 186 -21.62 -3.85 12.29
CA ASN A 186 -20.81 -2.78 12.85
C ASN A 186 -19.86 -2.14 11.84
N TYR A 187 -19.84 -2.56 10.57
CA TYR A 187 -19.08 -1.88 9.53
C TYR A 187 -19.65 -0.49 9.24
N THR A 188 -18.78 0.51 9.06
CA THR A 188 -19.20 1.88 8.83
C THR A 188 -18.21 2.72 8.02
N ALA A 189 -18.74 3.51 7.08
CA ALA A 189 -17.97 4.55 6.41
C ALA A 189 -17.54 5.70 7.35
N GLN A 190 -18.13 5.80 8.55
CA GLN A 190 -17.79 6.80 9.57
C GLN A 190 -16.80 6.27 10.62
N TRP A 191 -15.95 5.31 10.24
CA TRP A 191 -14.97 4.65 11.12
C TRP A 191 -14.06 5.64 11.84
N PHE A 192 -13.73 6.77 11.21
CA PHE A 192 -12.89 7.84 11.74
C PHE A 192 -13.48 8.55 12.97
N ASN A 193 -14.76 8.31 13.30
CA ASN A 193 -15.38 8.79 14.54
C ASN A 193 -15.21 7.82 15.72
N ARG A 194 -14.57 6.65 15.51
CA ARG A 194 -14.29 5.64 16.53
C ARG A 194 -12.83 5.73 16.96
N SER A 195 -12.57 5.45 18.24
CA SER A 195 -11.22 5.11 18.70
C SER A 195 -10.97 3.62 18.51
N ASP A 196 -9.71 3.20 18.45
CA ASP A 196 -9.37 1.76 18.39
C ASP A 196 -9.91 1.00 19.60
N ALA A 197 -9.84 1.60 20.80
CA ALA A 197 -10.40 1.00 22.01
C ALA A 197 -11.92 0.74 21.87
N PHE A 198 -12.67 1.68 21.30
CA PHE A 198 -14.10 1.48 21.06
C PHE A 198 -14.37 0.45 19.95
N ALA A 199 -13.56 0.46 18.88
CA ALA A 199 -13.71 -0.50 17.78
C ALA A 199 -13.42 -1.95 18.22
N ARG A 200 -12.47 -2.14 19.14
CA ARG A 200 -12.15 -3.45 19.73
C ARG A 200 -13.31 -4.03 20.52
N GLU A 201 -14.05 -3.19 21.26
CA GLU A 201 -15.29 -3.58 21.94
C GLU A 201 -16.46 -3.88 20.95
N LEU A 202 -16.27 -3.63 19.65
CA LEU A 202 -17.20 -4.03 18.58
C LEU A 202 -16.68 -5.22 17.75
N GLY A 203 -15.53 -5.80 18.11
CA GLY A 203 -14.94 -6.94 17.41
C GLY A 203 -14.05 -6.57 16.22
N TYR A 204 -13.47 -5.36 16.19
CA TYR A 204 -12.47 -4.94 15.19
C TYR A 204 -11.17 -4.50 15.87
N ILE A 205 -10.03 -4.99 15.39
CA ILE A 205 -8.74 -4.71 16.06
C ILE A 205 -8.33 -3.23 16.03
N THR A 206 -8.75 -2.50 14.98
CA THR A 206 -8.59 -1.04 14.85
C THR A 206 -9.90 -0.38 14.43
N ALA A 207 -10.00 0.93 14.62
CA ALA A 207 -11.09 1.73 14.10
C ALA A 207 -11.18 1.62 12.57
N TYR A 208 -10.04 1.66 11.87
CA TYR A 208 -10.01 1.58 10.41
C TYR A 208 -10.47 0.22 9.88
N GLY A 209 -10.16 -0.88 10.58
CA GLY A 209 -10.66 -2.21 10.25
C GLY A 209 -12.19 -2.30 10.28
N SER A 210 -12.86 -1.42 11.03
CA SER A 210 -14.33 -1.35 11.04
C SER A 210 -14.95 -0.65 9.82
N SER A 211 -14.17 -0.34 8.80
CA SER A 211 -14.64 0.34 7.59
C SER A 211 -15.25 -0.61 6.55
N SER A 212 -14.65 -1.79 6.35
CA SER A 212 -15.14 -2.85 5.46
C SER A 212 -14.42 -4.17 5.75
N GLU A 213 -14.96 -5.28 5.23
CA GLU A 213 -14.40 -6.63 5.40
C GLU A 213 -12.96 -6.81 4.91
N GLY A 214 -12.57 -6.14 3.82
CA GLY A 214 -11.20 -6.19 3.31
C GLY A 214 -10.24 -5.46 4.25
N GLU A 215 -10.61 -4.26 4.69
CA GLU A 215 -9.80 -3.46 5.64
C GLU A 215 -9.67 -4.14 7.00
N ASP A 216 -10.74 -4.80 7.47
CA ASP A 216 -10.75 -5.59 8.69
C ASP A 216 -9.70 -6.71 8.65
N PHE A 217 -9.65 -7.45 7.55
CA PHE A 217 -8.69 -8.53 7.38
C PHE A 217 -7.25 -8.02 7.37
N VAL A 218 -6.95 -6.98 6.58
CA VAL A 218 -5.58 -6.49 6.46
C VAL A 218 -5.12 -5.71 7.69
N GLU A 219 -6.03 -5.12 8.47
CA GLU A 219 -5.72 -4.53 9.77
C GLU A 219 -5.40 -5.60 10.81
N MET A 220 -6.06 -6.76 10.78
CA MET A 220 -5.64 -7.91 11.59
C MET A 220 -4.22 -8.35 11.23
N VAL A 221 -3.91 -8.50 9.94
CA VAL A 221 -2.57 -8.86 9.46
C VAL A 221 -1.53 -7.82 9.90
N SER A 222 -1.80 -6.53 9.69
CA SER A 222 -0.82 -5.48 9.99
C SER A 222 -0.56 -5.38 11.48
N GLU A 223 -1.60 -5.46 12.33
CA GLU A 223 -1.47 -5.46 13.78
C GLU A 223 -0.73 -6.71 14.30
N MET A 224 -1.01 -7.89 13.74
CA MET A 224 -0.28 -9.11 14.08
C MET A 224 1.20 -8.96 13.72
N LEU A 225 1.54 -8.53 12.51
CA LEU A 225 2.93 -8.52 12.05
C LEU A 225 3.78 -7.39 12.65
N THR A 226 3.17 -6.32 13.17
CA THR A 226 3.93 -5.25 13.83
C THR A 226 3.97 -5.30 15.36
N HIS A 227 3.40 -6.34 15.95
CA HIS A 227 3.46 -6.61 17.38
C HIS A 227 4.01 -8.02 17.62
N SER A 228 4.64 -8.24 18.77
CA SER A 228 4.87 -9.62 19.22
C SER A 228 3.54 -10.32 19.49
N LYS A 229 3.56 -11.66 19.52
CA LYS A 229 2.37 -12.44 19.86
C LYS A 229 1.79 -12.05 21.22
N ASP A 230 2.66 -11.83 22.21
CA ASP A 230 2.27 -11.42 23.56
C ASP A 230 1.65 -10.01 23.59
N GLU A 231 2.18 -9.06 22.82
CA GLU A 231 1.61 -7.71 22.72
C GLU A 231 0.25 -7.73 22.00
N PHE A 232 0.13 -8.46 20.90
CA PHE A 232 -1.15 -8.65 20.21
C PHE A 232 -2.18 -9.32 21.13
N ASP A 233 -1.78 -10.38 21.84
CA ASP A 233 -2.65 -11.06 22.80
C ASP A 233 -3.06 -10.14 23.94
N ALA A 234 -2.16 -9.31 24.46
CA ALA A 234 -2.49 -8.33 25.48
C ALA A 234 -3.53 -7.30 24.99
N ILE A 235 -3.49 -6.91 23.71
CA ILE A 235 -4.53 -6.06 23.10
C ILE A 235 -5.87 -6.79 23.11
N VAL A 236 -5.92 -8.04 22.65
CA VAL A 236 -7.18 -8.81 22.58
C VAL A 236 -7.74 -9.14 23.97
N GLU A 237 -6.89 -9.48 24.93
CA GLU A 237 -7.31 -9.77 26.31
C GLU A 237 -7.77 -8.53 27.08
N SER A 238 -7.40 -7.32 26.62
CA SER A 238 -7.89 -6.07 27.21
C SER A 238 -9.36 -5.76 26.92
N ILE A 239 -9.97 -6.46 25.95
CA ILE A 239 -11.37 -6.28 25.52
C ILE A 239 -12.31 -6.79 26.62
N GLN A 240 -13.29 -5.97 26.99
CA GLN A 240 -14.25 -6.29 28.05
C GLN A 240 -15.46 -7.07 27.54
N ASP A 241 -15.92 -6.78 26.33
CA ASP A 241 -16.99 -7.53 25.69
C ASP A 241 -16.48 -8.91 25.21
N GLU A 242 -17.01 -9.97 25.82
CA GLU A 242 -16.58 -11.34 25.54
C GLU A 242 -16.97 -11.82 24.13
N GLU A 243 -18.04 -11.28 23.54
CA GLU A 243 -18.42 -11.59 22.16
C GLU A 243 -17.47 -10.92 21.18
N ALA A 244 -17.16 -9.64 21.38
CA ALA A 244 -16.17 -8.91 20.58
C ALA A 244 -14.77 -9.55 20.64
N LYS A 245 -14.34 -9.99 21.83
CA LYS A 245 -13.10 -10.74 22.02
C LYS A 245 -13.11 -12.05 21.23
N ALA A 246 -14.18 -12.83 21.34
CA ALA A 246 -14.33 -14.07 20.58
C ALA A 246 -14.36 -13.85 19.07
N GLN A 247 -14.96 -12.75 18.59
CA GLN A 247 -14.95 -12.37 17.18
C GLN A 247 -13.54 -12.06 16.68
N ILE A 248 -12.74 -11.30 17.43
CA ILE A 248 -11.35 -11.01 17.05
C ILE A 248 -10.49 -12.29 17.05
N ARG A 249 -10.66 -13.19 18.02
CA ARG A 249 -9.98 -14.49 18.03
C ARG A 249 -10.38 -15.38 16.85
N LEU A 250 -11.65 -15.36 16.45
CA LEU A 250 -12.11 -16.05 15.25
C LEU A 250 -11.45 -15.46 14.00
N LYS A 251 -11.40 -14.13 13.87
CA LYS A 251 -10.72 -13.44 12.77
C LYS A 251 -9.23 -13.80 12.72
N GLU A 252 -8.54 -13.79 13.85
CA GLU A 252 -7.14 -14.21 13.97
C GLU A 252 -6.95 -15.63 13.42
N SER A 253 -7.82 -16.57 13.81
CA SER A 253 -7.75 -17.95 13.31
C SER A 253 -7.99 -18.07 11.81
N MET A 254 -8.89 -17.26 11.25
CA MET A 254 -9.14 -17.22 9.80
C MET A 254 -7.98 -16.60 9.03
N VAL A 255 -7.32 -15.59 9.59
CA VAL A 255 -6.07 -15.02 9.03
C VAL A 255 -4.98 -16.10 9.01
N ALA A 256 -4.78 -16.81 10.12
CA ALA A 256 -3.80 -17.89 10.19
C ALA A 256 -4.10 -19.02 9.20
N GLU A 257 -5.36 -19.45 9.10
CA GLU A 257 -5.81 -20.47 8.13
C GLU A 257 -5.60 -20.01 6.68
N TYR A 258 -5.91 -18.75 6.37
CA TYR A 258 -5.71 -18.17 5.04
C TYR A 258 -4.24 -18.19 4.63
N TYR A 259 -3.34 -17.72 5.49
CA TYR A 259 -1.90 -17.72 5.23
C TYR A 259 -1.34 -19.14 5.05
N LEU A 260 -1.73 -20.07 5.92
CA LEU A 260 -1.27 -21.44 5.85
C LEU A 260 -1.79 -22.15 4.59
N THR A 261 -3.08 -22.01 4.29
CA THR A 261 -3.72 -22.75 3.19
C THR A 261 -3.31 -22.23 1.81
N HIS A 262 -3.13 -20.93 1.68
CA HIS A 262 -2.91 -20.31 0.36
C HIS A 262 -1.45 -20.00 0.06
N PHE A 263 -0.62 -19.84 1.09
CA PHE A 263 0.77 -19.46 0.93
C PHE A 263 1.76 -20.41 1.60
N ASP A 264 1.28 -21.44 2.32
CA ASP A 264 2.13 -22.36 3.11
C ASP A 264 3.00 -21.61 4.13
N ILE A 265 2.47 -20.50 4.67
CA ILE A 265 3.14 -19.64 5.65
C ILE A 265 2.39 -19.77 6.99
N ASP A 266 3.10 -20.16 8.04
CA ASP A 266 2.63 -19.97 9.42
C ASP A 266 2.74 -18.49 9.78
N ILE A 267 1.60 -17.81 9.93
CA ILE A 267 1.59 -16.37 10.25
C ILE A 267 2.19 -16.06 11.62
N TYR A 268 2.19 -17.02 12.55
CA TYR A 268 2.78 -16.81 13.87
C TYR A 268 4.30 -16.87 13.83
N GLU A 269 4.87 -17.76 13.01
CA GLU A 269 6.32 -17.76 12.72
C GLU A 269 6.72 -16.49 11.95
N LEU A 270 5.87 -16.06 11.00
CA LEU A 270 6.07 -14.81 10.28
C LEU A 270 6.06 -13.60 11.22
N GLN A 271 5.12 -13.57 12.18
CA GLN A 271 5.01 -12.55 13.22
C GLN A 271 6.28 -12.51 14.08
N GLU A 272 6.77 -13.67 14.52
CA GLU A 272 8.00 -13.75 15.33
C GLU A 272 9.22 -13.21 14.56
N LEU A 273 9.44 -13.66 13.32
CA LEU A 273 10.55 -13.21 12.49
C LEU A 273 10.48 -11.71 12.18
N THR A 274 9.28 -11.23 11.84
CA THR A 274 9.03 -9.82 11.54
C THR A 274 9.32 -8.95 12.75
N TYR A 275 8.75 -9.30 13.91
CA TYR A 275 8.94 -8.53 15.13
C TYR A 275 10.40 -8.53 15.58
N ALA A 276 11.08 -9.69 15.52
CA ALA A 276 12.51 -9.77 15.82
C ALA A 276 13.34 -8.84 14.90
N ALA A 277 13.06 -8.85 13.59
CA ALA A 277 13.73 -7.96 12.64
C ALA A 277 13.46 -6.48 12.94
N ILE A 278 12.24 -6.12 13.37
CA ILE A 278 11.91 -4.75 13.78
C ILE A 278 12.75 -4.32 15.00
N GLN A 279 12.91 -5.20 16.00
CA GLN A 279 13.73 -4.91 17.17
C GLN A 279 15.21 -4.67 16.81
N GLU A 280 15.74 -5.43 15.85
CA GLU A 280 17.12 -5.28 15.37
C GLU A 280 17.37 -3.98 14.59
N LEU A 281 16.32 -3.33 14.08
CA LEU A 281 16.44 -2.04 13.39
C LEU A 281 16.64 -0.86 14.34
N VAL A 282 16.28 -1.01 15.61
CA VAL A 282 16.36 0.04 16.63
C VAL A 282 17.65 -0.11 17.44
N ASN A 283 18.40 0.98 17.62
CA ASN A 283 19.64 1.00 18.41
C ASN A 283 19.47 1.66 19.77
#